data_AF-A0A520BFI6-F1
#
_entry.id   AF-A0A520BFI6-F1
#
_cell.length_a   1.000
_cell.length_b   1.000
_cell.length_c   1.000
_cell.angle_alpha   90.00
_cell.angle_beta   90.00
_cell.angle_gamma   90.00
#
_symmetry.space_group_name_H-M   'P 1'
#
loop_
_entity.id
_entity.type
_entity.pdbx_description
1 polymer ?
#
loop_
_entity_poly.entity_id
_entity_poly.type
_entity_poly.pdbx_seq_one_letter_code
_entity_poly.pdbx_strand_id
1 'polypeptide(L)'
;MQLREELLKRFFIRLFVGALPLGFFAAAMLVKGESGNSGMSLNMQKFLPIILLFAWGGFLLIEAFYLFAKNRTSYGLRSIYALLILAAGFVLIMYMEHSL
;
A
#
# COMPACT_ATOMS: atom_id res chain seq x y z
N MET A 1 -7.93 -4.49 28.21
CA MET A 1 -7.66 -3.18 27.58
C MET A 1 -6.39 -3.24 26.71
N GLN A 2 -5.27 -3.78 27.22
CA GLN A 2 -3.97 -3.89 26.52
C GLN A 2 -4.01 -4.58 25.14
N LEU A 3 -4.75 -5.69 24.98
CA LEU A 3 -4.82 -6.44 23.70
C LEU A 3 -5.38 -5.58 22.56
N ARG A 4 -6.40 -4.76 22.84
CA ARG A 4 -7.06 -3.90 21.84
C ARG A 4 -6.13 -2.79 21.37
N GLU A 5 -5.39 -2.18 22.29
CA GLU A 5 -4.41 -1.14 22.02
C GLU A 5 -3.22 -1.67 21.21
N GLU A 6 -2.68 -2.83 21.58
CA GLU A 6 -1.57 -3.44 20.84
C GLU A 6 -1.97 -3.74 19.40
N LEU A 7 -3.15 -4.33 19.23
CA LEU A 7 -3.67 -4.61 17.91
C LEU A 7 -3.88 -3.33 17.08
N LEU A 8 -4.36 -2.24 17.70
CA LEU A 8 -4.57 -0.94 17.03
C LEU A 8 -3.24 -0.32 16.62
N LYS A 9 -2.26 -0.31 17.52
CA LYS A 9 -0.91 0.17 17.24
C LYS A 9 -0.30 -0.55 16.04
N ARG A 10 -0.40 -1.88 16.00
CA ARG A 10 0.12 -2.67 14.87
C ARG A 10 -0.64 -2.38 13.56
N PHE A 11 -1.95 -2.14 13.63
CA PHE A 11 -2.73 -1.75 12.45
C PHE A 11 -2.28 -0.38 11.91
N PHE A 12 -2.13 0.63 12.78
CA PHE A 12 -1.66 1.95 12.38
C PHE A 12 -0.24 1.94 11.84
N ILE A 13 0.67 1.15 12.43
CA ILE A 13 2.02 0.98 11.89
C ILE A 13 1.96 0.41 10.47
N ARG A 14 1.11 -0.59 10.21
CA ARG A 14 0.98 -1.17 8.86
C ARG A 14 0.47 -0.18 7.83
N LEU A 15 -0.53 0.62 8.22
CA LEU A 15 -1.02 1.69 7.37
C LEU A 15 0.04 2.76 7.14
N PHE A 16 0.77 3.17 8.18
CA PHE A 16 1.81 4.19 8.06
C PHE A 16 2.93 3.75 7.12
N VAL A 17 3.43 2.52 7.28
CA VAL A 17 4.48 1.96 6.40
C VAL A 17 3.99 1.85 4.96
N GLY A 18 2.75 1.42 4.73
CA GLY A 18 2.19 1.34 3.39
C GLY A 18 1.79 2.70 2.77
N ALA A 19 1.45 3.68 3.60
CA ALA A 19 1.06 5.02 3.16
C ALA A 19 2.26 5.84 2.67
N LEU A 20 3.47 5.58 3.18
CA LEU A 20 4.70 6.23 2.70
C LEU A 20 4.94 6.03 1.20
N PRO A 21 5.08 4.80 0.66
CA PRO A 21 5.23 4.60 -0.78
C PRO A 21 3.99 5.08 -1.55
N LEU A 22 2.79 4.99 -0.97
CA LEU A 22 1.56 5.49 -1.60
C LEU A 22 1.56 7.03 -1.75
N GLY A 23 2.11 7.75 -0.77
CA GLY A 23 2.32 9.20 -0.83
C GLY A 23 3.37 9.61 -1.86
N PHE A 24 4.51 8.88 -1.92
CA PHE A 24 5.51 9.10 -2.97
C PHE A 24 4.93 8.83 -4.36
N PHE A 25 4.14 7.78 -4.50
CA PHE A 25 3.43 7.46 -5.73
C PHE A 25 2.48 8.59 -6.15
N ALA A 26 1.63 9.07 -5.24
CA ALA A 26 0.73 10.18 -5.49
C ALA A 26 1.48 11.46 -5.92
N ALA A 27 2.57 11.80 -5.23
CA ALA A 27 3.39 12.95 -5.57
C ALA A 27 4.02 12.81 -6.96
N ALA A 28 4.55 11.63 -7.29
CA ALA A 28 5.14 11.36 -8.60
C ALA A 28 4.11 11.41 -9.75
N MET A 29 2.84 11.04 -9.48
CA MET A 29 1.76 11.14 -10.48
C MET A 29 1.30 12.59 -10.74
N LEU A 30 1.45 13.49 -9.76
CA LEU A 30 1.09 14.92 -9.94
C LEU A 30 2.15 15.72 -10.72
N VAL A 31 3.35 15.17 -10.92
CA VAL A 31 4.39 15.81 -11.75
C VAL A 31 4.03 15.64 -13.23
N LYS A 32 3.40 16.67 -13.83
CA LYS A 32 3.13 16.75 -15.27
C LYS A 32 4.44 16.95 -16.03
N GLY A 33 4.79 16.04 -16.96
CA GLY A 33 5.91 16.29 -17.88
C GLY A 33 6.43 15.12 -18.72
N GLU A 34 6.25 13.86 -18.30
CA GLU A 34 6.86 12.74 -19.02
C GLU A 34 5.82 11.88 -19.74
N SER A 35 5.59 12.22 -21.00
CA SER A 35 4.90 11.38 -21.98
C SER A 35 5.65 10.05 -22.12
N GLY A 36 4.99 8.94 -21.83
CA GLY A 36 5.54 7.58 -21.96
C GLY A 36 5.80 7.13 -23.41
N ASN A 37 5.85 8.05 -24.37
CA ASN A 37 6.05 7.76 -25.80
C ASN A 37 7.42 8.22 -26.36
N SER A 38 8.22 8.94 -25.59
CA SER A 38 9.66 9.03 -25.87
C SER A 38 10.31 7.80 -25.24
N GLY A 39 11.14 7.04 -25.97
CA GLY A 39 11.80 5.79 -25.54
C GLY A 39 12.75 5.94 -24.34
N MET A 40 12.23 6.47 -23.24
CA MET A 40 12.90 7.00 -22.08
C MET A 40 12.85 5.92 -21.00
N SER A 41 14.00 5.68 -20.38
CA SER A 41 14.22 4.82 -19.23
C SER A 41 13.01 4.78 -18.28
N LEU A 42 12.66 3.59 -17.79
CA LEU A 42 11.72 3.38 -16.68
C LEU A 42 11.81 4.55 -15.69
N ASN A 43 10.74 5.34 -15.56
CA ASN A 43 10.72 6.44 -14.60
C ASN A 43 10.72 5.83 -13.19
N MET A 44 11.93 5.68 -12.64
CA MET A 44 12.16 5.05 -11.34
C MET A 44 11.40 5.74 -10.21
N GLN A 45 11.06 7.02 -10.37
CA GLN A 45 10.27 7.77 -9.38
C GLN A 45 8.82 7.29 -9.32
N LYS A 46 8.25 6.81 -10.43
CA LYS A 46 6.92 6.19 -10.47
C LYS A 46 7.00 4.69 -10.19
N PHE A 47 8.03 4.01 -10.69
CA PHE A 47 8.14 2.56 -10.62
C PHE A 47 8.52 2.01 -9.24
N LEU A 48 9.46 2.66 -8.53
CA LEU A 48 9.91 2.22 -7.21
C LEU A 48 8.78 2.25 -6.16
N PRO A 49 7.96 3.32 -6.05
CA PRO A 49 6.83 3.34 -5.12
C PRO A 49 5.81 2.23 -5.38
N ILE A 50 5.56 1.91 -6.65
CA ILE A 50 4.65 0.82 -7.05
C ILE A 50 5.21 -0.53 -6.55
N ILE A 51 6.49 -0.83 -6.81
CA ILE A 51 7.11 -2.07 -6.34
C ILE A 51 7.02 -2.17 -4.82
N LEU A 52 7.32 -1.09 -4.09
CA LEU A 52 7.25 -1.07 -2.64
C LEU A 52 5.82 -1.30 -2.13
N LEU A 53 4.81 -0.73 -2.80
CA LEU A 53 3.40 -0.97 -2.50
C LEU A 53 3.00 -2.44 -2.71
N PHE A 54 3.37 -3.04 -3.84
CA PHE A 54 3.07 -4.44 -4.12
C PHE A 54 3.83 -5.40 -3.20
N ALA A 55 5.10 -5.11 -2.91
CA ALA A 55 5.89 -5.89 -1.95
C ALA A 55 5.28 -5.83 -0.54
N TRP A 56 4.88 -4.64 -0.10
CA TRP A 56 4.19 -4.47 1.19
C TRP A 56 2.83 -5.16 1.20
N GLY A 57 2.05 -5.03 0.13
CA GLY A 57 0.76 -5.69 -0.01
C GLY A 57 0.87 -7.22 0.01
N GLY A 58 1.86 -7.78 -0.69
CA GLY A 58 2.17 -9.20 -0.66
C GLY A 58 2.59 -9.67 0.72
N PHE A 59 3.42 -8.89 1.43
CA PHE A 59 3.77 -9.18 2.82
C PHE A 59 2.55 -9.22 3.74
N LEU A 60 1.64 -8.24 3.66
CA LEU A 60 0.41 -8.21 4.47
C LEU A 60 -0.50 -9.41 4.17
N LEU A 61 -0.57 -9.83 2.92
CA LEU A 61 -1.35 -11.00 2.51
C LEU A 61 -0.75 -12.30 3.08
N ILE A 62 0.56 -12.49 2.96
CA ILE A 62 1.28 -13.64 3.53
C ILE A 62 1.13 -13.65 5.07
N GLU A 63 1.28 -12.48 5.72
CA GLU A 63 1.10 -12.33 7.16
C GLU A 63 -0.32 -12.73 7.58
N ALA A 64 -1.34 -12.31 6.83
CA ALA A 64 -2.73 -12.67 7.09
C ALA A 64 -2.94 -14.19 7.02
N PHE A 65 -2.48 -14.84 5.94
CA PHE A 65 -2.59 -16.29 5.79
C PHE A 65 -1.86 -17.05 6.92
N TYR A 66 -0.66 -16.61 7.28
CA TYR A 66 0.10 -17.18 8.38
C TYR A 66 -0.64 -17.08 9.72
N LEU A 67 -1.26 -15.92 9.99
CA LEU A 67 -2.02 -15.69 11.23
C LEU A 67 -3.33 -16.48 11.25
N PHE A 68 -3.99 -16.64 10.10
CA PHE A 68 -5.17 -17.50 9.97
C PHE A 68 -4.82 -18.97 10.21
N ALA A 69 -3.72 -19.46 9.65
CA ALA A 69 -3.23 -20.82 9.91
C ALA A 69 -2.94 -21.08 11.40
N LYS A 70 -2.62 -20.04 12.17
CA LYS A 70 -2.40 -20.10 13.62
C LYS A 70 -3.65 -19.84 14.47
N ASN A 71 -4.86 -19.84 13.88
CA ASN A 71 -6.12 -19.49 14.53
C ASN A 71 -6.15 -18.09 15.17
N ARG A 72 -5.27 -17.17 14.73
CA ARG A 72 -5.21 -15.78 15.20
C ARG A 72 -6.01 -14.86 14.26
N THR A 73 -7.29 -15.16 14.08
CA THR A 73 -8.18 -14.50 13.11
C THR A 73 -8.23 -12.98 13.26
N SER A 74 -8.33 -12.46 14.49
CA SER A 74 -8.35 -11.02 14.75
C SER A 74 -7.08 -10.28 14.29
N TYR A 75 -5.93 -10.95 14.32
CA TYR A 75 -4.67 -10.37 13.84
C TYR A 75 -4.60 -10.43 12.31
N GLY A 76 -4.98 -11.56 11.71
CA GLY A 76 -4.98 -11.71 10.25
C GLY A 76 -5.96 -10.76 9.56
N LEU A 77 -7.15 -10.57 10.13
CA LEU A 77 -8.13 -9.60 9.61
C LEU A 77 -7.58 -8.17 9.57
N ARG A 78 -6.73 -7.77 10.52
CA ARG A 78 -6.14 -6.42 10.52
C ARG A 78 -5.13 -6.23 9.39
N SER A 79 -4.37 -7.26 9.03
CA SER A 79 -3.48 -7.21 7.88
C SER A 79 -4.28 -7.12 6.58
N ILE A 80 -5.40 -7.84 6.46
CA ILE A 80 -6.34 -7.71 5.33
C ILE A 80 -6.99 -6.32 5.28
N TYR A 81 -7.47 -5.78 6.40
CA TYR A 81 -8.07 -4.44 6.42
C TYR A 81 -7.05 -3.36 6.04
N ALA A 82 -5.80 -3.46 6.50
CA ALA A 82 -4.74 -2.54 6.11
C ALA A 82 -4.46 -2.64 4.60
N LEU A 83 -4.38 -3.86 4.07
CA LEU A 83 -4.21 -4.10 2.63
C LEU A 83 -5.33 -3.47 1.81
N LEU A 84 -6.60 -3.67 2.20
CA LEU A 84 -7.76 -3.13 1.49
C LEU A 84 -7.78 -1.60 1.48
N ILE A 85 -7.44 -0.96 2.61
CA ILE A 85 -7.36 0.51 2.69
C ILE A 85 -6.26 1.05 1.76
N LEU A 86 -5.08 0.41 1.76
CA LEU A 86 -3.98 0.80 0.89
C LEU A 86 -4.32 0.57 -0.59
N ALA A 87 -4.94 -0.56 -0.92
CA ALA A 87 -5.39 -0.86 -2.29
C ALA A 87 -6.46 0.14 -2.77
N ALA A 88 -7.43 0.49 -1.92
CA ALA A 88 -8.42 1.51 -2.23
C ALA A 88 -7.76 2.88 -2.47
N GLY A 89 -6.81 3.27 -1.62
CA GLY A 89 -6.04 4.51 -1.81
C GLY A 89 -5.26 4.53 -3.13
N PHE A 90 -4.63 3.41 -3.49
CA PHE A 90 -3.92 3.27 -4.75
C PHE A 90 -4.86 3.40 -5.95
N VAL A 91 -6.00 2.71 -5.94
CA VAL A 91 -7.02 2.79 -6.99
C VAL A 91 -7.56 4.22 -7.12
N LEU A 92 -7.80 4.91 -6.01
CA LEU A 92 -8.24 6.31 -6.03
C LEU A 92 -7.21 7.24 -6.68
N ILE A 93 -5.92 7.08 -6.37
CA ILE A 93 -4.84 7.86 -7.00
C ILE A 93 -4.82 7.62 -8.51
N MET A 94 -4.86 6.36 -8.94
CA MET A 94 -4.90 5.98 -10.36
C MET A 94 -6.13 6.54 -11.07
N TYR A 95 -7.30 6.50 -10.43
CA TYR A 95 -8.53 7.05 -10.98
C TYR A 95 -8.47 8.58 -11.13
N MET A 96 -7.92 9.28 -10.13
CA MET A 96 -7.71 10.72 -10.19
C MET A 96 -6.75 11.10 -11.31
N GLU A 97 -5.64 10.37 -11.49
CA GLU A 97 -4.70 10.61 -12.59
C GLU A 97 -5.36 10.42 -13.96
N HIS A 98 -6.20 9.38 -14.12
CA HIS A 98 -6.91 9.13 -15.37
C HIS A 98 -7.96 10.21 -15.70
N SER A 99 -8.52 10.85 -14.67
CA SER A 99 -9.62 11.82 -14.81
C SER A 99 -9.15 13.29 -14.88
N LEU A 100 -7.86 13.57 -14.69
CA LEU A 100 -7.23 14.92 -14.63
C LEU A 100 -6.40 15.23 -15.89
#